data_AF-A0A5R8QML1-F1
#
_entry.id   AF-A0A5R8QML1-F1
#
_cell.length_a   1.000
_cell.length_b   1.000
_cell.length_c   1.000
_cell.angle_alpha   90.00
_cell.angle_beta   90.00
_cell.angle_gamma   90.00
#
_symmetry.space_group_name_H-M   'P 1'
#
loop_
_entity.id
_entity.type
_entity.pdbx_description
1 polymer ?
#
loop_
_entity_poly.entity_id
_entity_poly.type
_entity_poly.pdbx_seq_one_letter_code
_entity_poly.pdbx_strand_id
1 'polypeptide(L)'
;MTQQEELRSESVKPNGAAAEVAVEGQRRLEDFTEARDKIFDCLQDANRCWMARMQQEASMTAELASKLTSSRSLSETATVLQDWTSKHIEMTTEDTRRLFSDAQQMFDAGARFWTISAQPPSPEAAGRFMS
;
A
#
# COMPACT_ATOMS: atom_id res chain seq x y z
N MET A 1 5.65 22.17 -60.79
CA MET A 1 5.44 20.96 -59.97
C MET A 1 6.82 20.43 -59.59
N THR A 2 7.32 20.39 -58.36
CA THR A 2 6.92 21.00 -57.08
C THR A 2 8.07 20.69 -56.10
N GLN A 3 9.18 21.43 -56.15
CA GLN A 3 10.22 21.34 -55.10
C GLN A 3 9.74 21.91 -53.75
N GLN A 4 8.58 22.57 -53.74
CA GLN A 4 7.91 23.08 -52.54
C GLN A 4 7.06 22.01 -51.81
N GLU A 5 6.85 20.83 -52.40
CA GLU A 5 6.13 19.72 -51.74
C GLU A 5 7.07 18.73 -51.02
N GLU A 6 8.34 18.63 -51.45
CA GLU A 6 9.32 17.76 -50.79
C GLU A 6 9.80 18.35 -49.45
N LEU A 7 10.05 19.66 -49.39
CA LEU A 7 10.38 20.37 -48.15
C LEU A 7 9.20 20.49 -47.17
N ARG A 8 7.97 20.23 -47.63
CA ARG A 8 6.78 20.23 -46.77
C ARG A 8 6.56 18.88 -46.09
N SER A 9 7.16 17.82 -46.61
CA SER A 9 7.03 16.45 -46.09
C SER A 9 8.05 16.14 -44.99
N GLU A 10 9.07 16.98 -44.80
CA GLU A 10 10.07 16.87 -43.74
C GLU A 10 9.76 17.77 -42.52
N SER A 11 8.54 18.29 -42.41
CA SER A 11 8.06 18.91 -41.17
C SER A 11 7.24 17.91 -40.37
N VAL A 12 7.80 16.73 -40.09
CA VAL A 12 7.29 15.89 -39.01
C VAL A 12 7.69 16.57 -37.71
N LYS A 13 6.74 17.35 -37.20
CA LYS A 13 6.88 18.29 -36.10
C LYS A 13 7.64 17.71 -34.89
N PRO A 14 8.77 18.31 -34.46
CA PRO A 14 9.38 18.02 -33.16
C PRO A 14 8.43 18.31 -31.97
N ASN A 15 7.36 19.08 -32.22
CA ASN A 15 6.32 19.39 -31.24
C ASN A 15 5.48 18.17 -30.81
N GLY A 16 5.39 17.11 -31.63
CA GLY A 16 4.65 15.89 -31.28
C GLY A 16 5.43 14.98 -30.33
N ALA A 17 6.73 14.81 -30.57
CA ALA A 17 7.60 13.99 -29.73
C ALA A 17 7.81 14.59 -28.33
N ALA A 18 7.96 15.91 -28.24
CA ALA A 18 8.02 16.59 -26.95
C ALA A 18 6.71 16.48 -26.16
N ALA A 19 5.56 16.52 -26.84
CA ALA A 19 4.25 16.33 -26.21
C ALA A 19 4.05 14.89 -25.70
N GLU A 20 4.52 13.89 -26.45
CA GLU A 20 4.43 12.47 -26.05
C GLU A 20 5.30 12.15 -24.84
N VAL A 21 6.54 12.68 -24.80
CA VAL A 21 7.43 12.58 -23.62
C VAL A 21 6.82 13.28 -22.40
N ALA A 22 6.17 14.43 -22.59
CA ALA A 22 5.50 15.15 -21.50
C ALA A 22 4.30 14.36 -20.95
N VAL A 23 3.49 13.74 -21.82
CA VAL A 23 2.35 12.90 -21.41
C VAL A 23 2.82 11.65 -20.67
N GLU A 24 3.87 10.98 -21.15
CA GLU A 24 4.46 9.82 -20.48
C GLU A 24 5.07 10.21 -19.12
N GLY A 25 5.75 11.35 -19.04
CA GLY A 25 6.29 11.87 -17.78
C GLY A 25 5.19 12.23 -16.78
N GLN A 26 4.09 12.84 -17.24
CA GLN A 26 2.93 13.14 -16.40
C GLN A 26 2.28 11.86 -15.86
N ARG A 27 2.07 10.86 -16.72
CA ARG A 27 1.51 9.55 -16.32
C ARG A 27 2.36 8.87 -15.25
N ARG A 28 3.69 8.88 -15.39
CA ARG A 28 4.59 8.31 -14.37
C ARG A 28 4.49 9.01 -13.02
N LEU A 29 4.31 10.33 -12.99
CA LEU A 29 4.13 11.10 -11.77
C LEU A 29 2.77 10.81 -11.11
N GLU A 30 1.72 10.63 -11.90
CA GLU A 30 0.39 10.23 -11.43
C GLU A 30 0.46 8.82 -10.80
N ASP A 31 1.05 7.85 -11.50
CA ASP A 31 1.22 6.48 -11.00
C ASP A 31 2.09 6.43 -9.72
N PHE A 32 3.13 7.26 -9.64
CA PHE A 32 3.98 7.40 -8.44
C PHE A 32 3.18 7.96 -7.25
N THR A 33 2.36 8.98 -7.49
CA THR A 33 1.57 9.62 -6.44
C THR A 33 0.51 8.65 -5.92
N GLU A 34 -0.16 7.91 -6.81
CA GLU A 34 -1.12 6.87 -6.43
C GLU A 34 -0.48 5.76 -5.58
N ALA A 35 0.71 5.28 -5.97
CA ALA A 35 1.43 4.25 -5.21
C ALA A 35 1.82 4.75 -3.80
N ARG A 36 2.27 6.00 -3.70
CA ARG A 36 2.61 6.64 -2.42
C ARG A 36 1.38 6.77 -1.53
N ASP A 37 0.26 7.27 -2.07
CA ASP A 37 -0.96 7.47 -1.31
C ASP A 37 -1.48 6.14 -0.74
N LYS A 38 -1.47 5.07 -1.56
CA LYS A 38 -1.83 3.72 -1.12
C LYS A 38 -0.97 3.20 0.04
N ILE A 39 0.34 3.44 0.00
CA ILE A 39 1.24 3.06 1.11
C ILE A 39 0.89 3.85 2.37
N PHE A 40 0.62 5.15 2.23
CA PHE A 40 0.31 6.01 3.37
C PHE A 40 -1.04 5.68 4.00
N ASP A 41 -2.06 5.39 3.19
CA ASP A 41 -3.37 4.95 3.65
C ASP A 41 -3.27 3.64 4.43
N CYS A 42 -2.52 2.66 3.90
CA CYS A 42 -2.25 1.40 4.59
C CYS A 42 -1.58 1.63 5.96
N LEU A 43 -0.62 2.55 6.05
CA LEU A 43 0.05 2.89 7.32
C LEU A 43 -0.90 3.56 8.32
N GLN A 44 -1.78 4.46 7.86
CA GLN A 44 -2.78 5.08 8.72
C GLN A 44 -3.79 4.06 9.23
N ASP A 45 -4.27 3.17 8.37
CA ASP A 45 -5.20 2.11 8.75
C ASP A 45 -4.59 1.13 9.75
N ALA A 46 -3.33 0.74 9.53
CA ALA A 46 -2.57 -0.04 10.48
C ALA A 46 -2.46 0.69 11.82
N ASN A 47 -2.07 1.96 11.82
CA ASN A 47 -1.92 2.76 13.05
C ASN A 47 -3.24 2.84 13.85
N ARG A 48 -4.36 3.16 13.19
CA ARG A 48 -5.68 3.22 13.81
C ARG A 48 -6.03 1.91 14.51
N CYS A 49 -5.69 0.78 13.90
CA CYS A 49 -6.06 -0.51 14.44
C CYS A 49 -5.11 -1.01 15.53
N TRP A 50 -3.84 -0.63 15.49
CA TRP A 50 -2.95 -0.79 16.63
C TRP A 50 -3.43 0.00 17.85
N MET A 51 -3.92 1.22 17.66
CA MET A 51 -4.49 2.02 18.74
C MET A 51 -5.76 1.39 19.32
N ALA A 52 -6.67 0.92 18.45
CA ALA A 52 -7.86 0.19 18.88
C ALA A 52 -7.49 -1.08 19.64
N ARG A 53 -6.43 -1.78 19.20
CA ARG A 53 -5.93 -2.98 19.86
C ARG A 53 -5.38 -2.70 21.24
N MET A 54 -4.57 -1.65 21.42
CA MET A 54 -4.08 -1.27 22.75
C MET A 54 -5.24 -1.04 23.74
N GLN A 55 -6.32 -0.41 23.28
CA GLN A 55 -7.51 -0.20 24.10
C GLN A 55 -8.22 -1.53 24.45
N GLN A 56 -8.32 -2.45 23.50
CA GLN A 56 -8.93 -3.77 23.70
C GLN A 56 -8.11 -4.64 24.67
N GLU A 57 -6.79 -4.67 24.53
CA GLU A 57 -5.88 -5.40 25.42
C GLU A 57 -5.94 -4.87 26.85
N ALA A 58 -5.99 -3.54 27.01
CA ALA A 58 -6.16 -2.89 28.31
C ALA A 58 -7.50 -3.27 28.95
N SER A 59 -8.58 -3.26 28.18
CA SER A 59 -9.91 -3.68 28.65
C SER A 59 -9.92 -5.15 29.06
N MET A 60 -9.32 -6.04 28.27
CA MET A 60 -9.26 -7.48 28.59
C MET A 60 -8.43 -7.76 29.84
N THR A 61 -7.32 -7.06 30.00
CA THR A 61 -6.46 -7.19 31.19
C THR A 61 -7.19 -6.70 32.44
N ALA A 62 -7.90 -5.58 32.36
CA ALA A 62 -8.73 -5.07 33.44
C ALA A 62 -9.88 -6.04 33.80
N GLU A 63 -10.56 -6.58 32.79
CA GLU A 63 -11.62 -7.59 32.97
C GLU A 63 -11.07 -8.86 33.64
N LEU A 64 -9.91 -9.34 33.20
CA LEU A 64 -9.24 -10.50 33.79
C LEU A 64 -8.90 -10.25 35.26
N ALA A 65 -8.25 -9.13 35.58
CA ALA A 65 -7.89 -8.77 36.95
C ALA A 65 -9.12 -8.67 37.86
N SER A 66 -10.19 -8.04 37.37
CA SER A 66 -11.47 -7.93 38.10
C SER A 66 -12.09 -9.31 38.35
N LYS A 67 -12.11 -10.18 37.33
CA LYS A 67 -12.70 -11.53 37.47
C LYS A 67 -11.88 -12.41 38.41
N LEU A 68 -10.56 -12.39 38.29
CA LEU A 68 -9.65 -13.16 39.15
C LEU A 68 -9.76 -12.73 40.62
N THR A 69 -9.84 -11.43 40.90
CA THR A 69 -9.99 -10.93 42.28
C THR A 69 -11.36 -11.24 42.88
N SER A 70 -12.40 -11.38 42.05
CA SER A 70 -13.76 -11.76 42.49
C SER A 70 -13.96 -13.28 42.65
N SER A 71 -13.08 -14.09 42.07
CA SER A 71 -13.16 -15.55 42.08
C SER A 71 -12.98 -16.09 43.50
N ARG A 72 -13.87 -17.00 43.92
CA ARG A 72 -13.86 -17.60 45.25
C ARG A 72 -13.41 -19.06 45.24
N SER A 73 -13.16 -19.62 44.06
CA SER A 73 -12.75 -21.01 43.90
C SER A 73 -11.75 -21.22 42.76
N LEU A 74 -11.02 -22.34 42.83
CA LEU A 74 -10.11 -22.74 41.76
C LEU A 74 -10.84 -23.01 40.43
N SER A 75 -12.07 -23.53 40.49
CA SER A 75 -12.87 -23.80 39.29
C SER A 75 -13.30 -22.50 38.60
N GLU A 76 -13.76 -21.51 39.37
CA GLU A 76 -14.10 -20.19 38.84
C GLU A 76 -12.88 -19.51 38.20
N THR A 77 -11.72 -19.59 38.86
CA THR A 77 -10.45 -19.08 38.32
C THR A 77 -10.07 -19.76 37.01
N ALA A 78 -10.23 -21.08 36.91
CA ALA A 78 -9.95 -21.82 35.68
C ALA A 78 -10.86 -21.37 34.53
N THR A 79 -12.17 -21.18 34.79
CA THR A 79 -13.11 -20.66 33.79
C THR A 79 -12.72 -19.26 33.31
N VAL A 80 -12.36 -18.37 34.24
CA VAL A 80 -11.92 -17.01 33.91
C VAL A 80 -10.68 -17.00 33.02
N LEU A 81 -9.69 -17.85 33.32
CA LEU A 81 -8.48 -17.98 32.50
C LEU A 81 -8.78 -18.59 31.13
N GLN A 82 -9.68 -19.56 31.06
CA GLN A 82 -10.10 -20.18 29.80
C GLN A 82 -10.79 -19.16 28.89
N ASP A 83 -11.74 -18.38 29.43
CA ASP A 83 -12.41 -17.31 28.70
C ASP A 83 -11.43 -16.26 28.16
N TRP A 84 -10.48 -15.83 29.01
CA TRP A 84 -9.45 -14.87 28.60
C TRP A 84 -8.57 -15.44 27.48
N THR A 85 -8.14 -16.70 27.62
CA THR A 85 -7.30 -17.37 26.61
C THR A 85 -8.03 -17.49 25.28
N SER A 86 -9.31 -17.86 25.29
CA SER A 86 -10.14 -17.94 24.08
C SER A 86 -10.24 -16.58 23.39
N LYS A 87 -10.55 -15.52 24.13
CA LYS A 87 -10.58 -14.14 23.58
C LYS A 87 -9.22 -13.73 23.01
N HIS A 88 -8.12 -14.08 23.68
CA HIS A 88 -6.77 -13.70 23.25
C HIS A 88 -6.34 -14.41 21.96
N ILE A 89 -6.73 -15.68 21.80
CA ILE A 89 -6.50 -16.45 20.55
C ILE A 89 -7.29 -15.87 19.39
N GLU A 90 -8.56 -15.52 19.59
CA GLU A 90 -9.40 -14.89 18.57
C GLU A 90 -8.78 -13.57 18.09
N MET A 91 -8.39 -12.72 19.03
CA MET A 91 -7.67 -11.47 18.78
C MET A 91 -6.39 -11.67 17.97
N THR A 92 -5.53 -12.60 18.38
CA THR A 92 -4.25 -12.88 17.72
C THR A 92 -4.45 -13.41 16.30
N THR A 93 -5.51 -14.18 16.09
CA THR A 93 -5.88 -14.70 14.77
C THR A 93 -6.28 -13.57 13.83
N GLU A 94 -7.13 -12.66 14.29
CA GLU A 94 -7.53 -11.50 13.47
C GLU A 94 -6.33 -10.58 13.18
N ASP A 95 -5.45 -10.35 14.16
CA ASP A 95 -4.23 -9.55 13.94
C ASP A 95 -3.33 -10.18 12.86
N THR A 96 -3.15 -11.49 12.91
CA THR A 96 -2.32 -12.23 11.94
C THR A 96 -2.93 -12.12 10.54
N ARG A 97 -4.25 -12.31 10.43
CA ARG A 97 -4.98 -12.19 9.16
C ARG A 97 -4.82 -10.81 8.55
N ARG A 98 -4.91 -9.78 9.40
CA ARG A 98 -4.78 -8.40 8.99
C ARG A 98 -3.36 -8.02 8.60
N LEU A 99 -2.37 -8.40 9.41
CA LEU A 99 -0.96 -8.17 9.10
C LEU A 99 -0.58 -8.75 7.74
N PHE A 100 -1.09 -9.95 7.43
CA PHE A 100 -0.88 -10.56 6.12
C PHE A 100 -1.52 -9.75 4.98
N SER A 101 -2.77 -9.31 5.16
CA SER A 101 -3.48 -8.47 4.20
C SER A 101 -2.78 -7.12 3.95
N ASP A 102 -2.30 -6.48 5.01
CA ASP A 102 -1.60 -5.19 4.92
C ASP A 102 -0.24 -5.38 4.23
N ALA A 103 0.49 -6.44 4.58
CA ALA A 103 1.75 -6.79 3.92
C ALA A 103 1.57 -7.05 2.42
N GLN A 104 0.55 -7.81 2.02
CA GLN A 104 0.26 -8.05 0.60
C GLN A 104 0.00 -6.74 -0.15
N GLN A 105 -0.81 -5.85 0.40
CA GLN A 105 -1.10 -4.55 -0.22
C GLN A 105 0.15 -3.69 -0.36
N MET A 106 1.01 -3.65 0.67
CA MET A 106 2.28 -2.93 0.63
C MET A 106 3.24 -3.53 -0.42
N PHE A 107 3.33 -4.85 -0.52
CA PHE A 107 4.16 -5.51 -1.53
C PHE A 107 3.67 -5.21 -2.94
N ASP A 108 2.36 -5.27 -3.19
CA ASP A 108 1.77 -4.94 -4.49
C ASP A 108 2.02 -3.48 -4.88
N ALA A 109 1.85 -2.55 -3.93
CA ALA A 109 2.15 -1.14 -4.15
C ALA A 109 3.65 -0.90 -4.41
N GLY A 110 4.53 -1.56 -3.66
CA GLY A 110 5.98 -1.48 -3.83
C GLY A 110 6.47 -2.09 -5.15
N ALA A 111 5.87 -3.21 -5.58
CA ALA A 111 6.18 -3.83 -6.87
C ALA A 111 5.80 -2.91 -8.03
N ARG A 112 4.61 -2.31 -7.99
CA ARG A 112 4.18 -1.30 -8.98
C ARG A 112 5.13 -0.12 -9.02
N PHE A 113 5.50 0.41 -7.85
CA PHE A 113 6.46 1.50 -7.73
C PHE A 113 7.80 1.16 -8.40
N TRP A 114 8.34 -0.03 -8.12
CA TRP A 114 9.59 -0.47 -8.71
C TRP A 114 9.49 -0.56 -10.24
N THR A 115 8.40 -1.14 -10.76
CA THR A 115 8.16 -1.23 -12.20
C THR A 115 8.10 0.15 -12.87
N ILE A 116 7.39 1.12 -12.28
CA ILE A 116 7.31 2.49 -12.79
C ILE A 116 8.69 3.15 -12.81
N SER A 117 9.50 2.93 -11.77
CA SER A 117 10.85 3.51 -11.65
C SER A 117 11.89 2.87 -12.58
N ALA A 118 11.73 1.59 -12.90
CA ALA A 118 12.69 0.81 -13.69
C ALA A 118 12.42 0.84 -15.20
N GLN A 119 11.32 1.45 -15.65
CA GLN A 119 10.93 1.45 -17.05
C GLN A 119 11.75 2.47 -17.86
N PRO A 120 12.64 2.03 -18.77
CA PRO A 120 13.34 2.95 -19.65
C PRO A 120 12.34 3.70 -20.54
N PRO A 121 12.67 4.91 -21.03
CA PRO A 121 11.87 5.54 -22.08
C PRO A 121 11.75 4.58 -23.27
N SER A 122 10.61 4.58 -23.96
CA SER A 122 10.35 3.64 -25.06
C SER A 122 11.49 3.67 -26.09
N PRO A 123 11.79 2.55 -26.78
CA PRO A 123 12.85 2.52 -27.78
C PRO A 123 12.63 3.51 -28.94
N GLU A 124 11.39 3.92 -29.22
CA GLU A 124 11.09 5.01 -30.16
C GLU A 124 11.53 6.38 -29.65
N ALA A 125 11.44 6.63 -28.34
CA ALA A 125 11.97 7.83 -27.72
C ALA A 125 13.50 7.78 -27.65
N ALA A 126 14.09 6.65 -27.25
CA ALA A 126 15.54 6.49 -27.11
C ALA A 126 16.29 6.55 -28.46
N GLY A 127 15.72 5.96 -29.52
CA GLY A 127 16.32 5.94 -30.85
C GLY A 127 16.35 7.31 -31.56
N ARG A 128 15.53 8.28 -31.12
CA ARG A 128 15.43 9.61 -31.73
C ARG A 128 16.20 10.71 -31.00
N PHE A 129 16.75 10.43 -29.82
CA PHE A 129 17.67 11.34 -29.12
C PHE A 129 19.15 11.13 -29.50
N MET A 130 19.48 9.96 -30.07
CA MET A 130 20.85 9.62 -30.48
C MET A 130 21.10 9.80 -31.98
N SER A 131 20.15 10.38 -32.73
CA SER A 131 20.27 10.74 -34.14
C SER A 131 20.17 12.23 -34.35
#